data_AF-A0A2H3NQK6-F1
#
_entry.id   AF-A0A2H3NQK6-F1
#
_cell.length_a   1.000
_cell.length_b   1.000
_cell.length_c   1.000
_cell.angle_alpha   90.00
_cell.angle_beta   90.00
_cell.angle_gamma   90.00
#
_symmetry.space_group_name_H-M   'P 1'
#
loop_
_entity.id
_entity.type
_entity.pdbx_description
1 polymer ?
#
loop_
_entity_poly.entity_id
_entity_poly.type
_entity_poly.pdbx_seq_one_letter_code
_entity_poly.pdbx_strand_id
1 'polypeptide(L)'
;MMMRASTLIMGLLIAGTLGAVAAQTTPPDTLSQARINAAAPGDTLHVQPGTYNGPFVIDRPLVLVGHERPHLRGDDTTHVVQITAPRVHVEGFELSRSGTNLGSDHAALMVQAPRVTIRNNRIRNSLHGIYLKGARYAHIEDNHIQGKTTIQRTETASASHHGGTQNEDMHGDMHHEALGQNQRGNGIHLWKTAHNTIRGNTITQVRDGIYFSFADSTHASENTIEQARYGLHYMYSDDNRFTDNRFSGNAAGAALMYSKRITVARNQFQDNRTHRGYGLLLQSVENTRITNNDILRNATGIYLENSHMNTVQSNRIASNFRGMRLTGSSYRNTFAENTIRANLQTILLRGHSDTNAWHTGGRGNYWGPRGLLDLDADGVSETPHRTVDLLGPYEEDFPFVALLTRSPGIDLVTHALQRVPPPGASMIVDDYPLMQAPHDTTEGASVASAARSWLGAVGLVGLLGLAFLLIRPARS
;
A
#
# COMPACT_ATOMS: atom_id res chain seq x y z
N MET A 1 90.85 -26.49 -58.72
CA MET A 1 91.60 -26.88 -57.52
C MET A 1 91.37 -25.80 -56.47
N MET A 2 90.95 -26.22 -55.28
CA MET A 2 90.35 -25.40 -54.21
C MET A 2 91.18 -24.18 -53.76
N MET A 3 90.51 -23.06 -53.49
CA MET A 3 90.96 -22.07 -52.50
C MET A 3 89.82 -21.85 -51.50
N ARG A 4 90.14 -22.10 -50.22
CA ARG A 4 89.32 -21.86 -49.05
C ARG A 4 89.35 -20.38 -48.68
N ALA A 5 88.21 -19.82 -48.29
CA ALA A 5 88.16 -18.63 -47.44
C ALA A 5 86.96 -18.79 -46.50
N SER A 6 87.27 -18.82 -45.21
CA SER A 6 86.33 -18.89 -44.10
C SER A 6 85.83 -17.50 -43.76
N THR A 7 84.52 -17.30 -43.64
CA THR A 7 83.96 -16.10 -43.02
C THR A 7 82.82 -16.48 -42.08
N LEU A 8 83.05 -16.18 -40.80
CA LEU A 8 82.16 -16.31 -39.66
C LEU A 8 81.09 -15.20 -39.74
N ILE A 9 79.80 -15.53 -39.65
CA ILE A 9 78.74 -14.52 -39.47
C ILE A 9 77.98 -14.81 -38.19
N MET A 10 78.04 -13.82 -37.30
CA MET A 10 77.43 -13.68 -35.99
C MET A 10 75.90 -13.60 -36.11
N GLY A 11 75.17 -14.49 -35.42
CA GLY A 11 73.71 -14.43 -35.33
C GLY A 11 73.25 -13.37 -34.34
N LEU A 12 72.51 -12.37 -34.83
CA LEU A 12 71.86 -11.34 -34.04
C LEU A 12 70.45 -11.84 -33.65
N LEU A 13 70.25 -12.19 -32.37
CA LEU A 13 68.94 -12.50 -31.80
C LEU A 13 68.18 -11.19 -31.52
N ILE A 14 67.15 -10.91 -32.30
CA ILE A 14 66.16 -9.86 -32.02
C ILE A 14 65.09 -10.48 -31.11
N ALA A 15 65.10 -10.12 -29.83
CA ALA A 15 64.03 -10.45 -28.89
C ALA A 15 62.83 -9.53 -29.14
N GLY A 16 61.80 -10.05 -29.83
CA GLY A 16 60.50 -9.39 -29.92
C GLY A 16 59.69 -9.66 -28.67
N THR A 17 59.51 -8.63 -27.82
CA THR A 17 58.56 -8.67 -26.71
C THR A 17 57.14 -8.52 -27.25
N LEU A 18 56.45 -9.63 -27.47
CA LEU A 18 55.00 -9.66 -27.63
C LEU A 18 54.37 -9.37 -26.25
N GLY A 19 53.86 -8.16 -26.09
CA GLY A 19 53.01 -7.81 -24.96
C GLY A 19 51.75 -8.66 -24.98
N ALA A 20 51.69 -9.68 -24.12
CA ALA A 20 50.47 -10.40 -23.85
C ALA A 20 49.49 -9.45 -23.16
N VAL A 21 48.48 -9.00 -23.91
CA VAL A 21 47.28 -8.41 -23.30
C VAL A 21 46.64 -9.52 -22.49
N ALA A 22 46.76 -9.44 -21.17
CA ALA A 22 46.04 -10.32 -20.27
C ALA A 22 44.54 -10.09 -20.48
N ALA A 23 43.90 -10.99 -21.22
CA ALA A 23 42.46 -11.11 -21.20
C ALA A 23 42.09 -11.38 -19.74
N GLN A 24 41.48 -10.39 -19.07
CA GLN A 24 40.87 -10.62 -17.77
C GLN A 24 39.75 -11.64 -17.99
N THR A 25 40.07 -12.91 -17.73
CA THR A 25 39.06 -13.97 -17.68
C THR A 25 38.12 -13.57 -16.56
N THR A 26 36.93 -13.11 -16.93
CA THR A 26 35.88 -12.83 -15.97
C THR A 26 35.68 -14.11 -15.15
N PRO A 27 35.72 -14.06 -13.81
CA PRO A 27 35.50 -15.25 -13.00
C PRO A 27 34.26 -16.00 -13.50
N PRO A 28 34.28 -17.34 -13.61
CA PRO A 28 33.14 -18.12 -14.12
C PRO A 28 31.82 -17.84 -13.37
N ASP A 29 31.91 -17.28 -12.16
CA ASP A 29 30.77 -16.95 -11.30
C ASP A 29 30.26 -15.51 -11.44
N THR A 30 30.87 -14.68 -12.30
CA THR A 30 30.41 -13.31 -12.54
C THR A 30 29.16 -13.34 -13.42
N LEU A 31 28.06 -12.73 -12.97
CA LEU A 31 26.87 -12.55 -13.80
C LEU A 31 27.17 -11.59 -14.95
N SER A 32 26.84 -12.02 -16.18
CA SER A 32 26.93 -11.21 -17.40
C SER A 32 25.81 -11.63 -18.36
N GLN A 33 25.50 -10.78 -19.34
CA GLN A 33 24.54 -11.16 -20.38
C GLN A 33 25.01 -12.41 -21.15
N ALA A 34 26.32 -12.58 -21.37
CA ALA A 34 26.88 -13.77 -22.01
C ALA A 34 26.60 -15.05 -21.22
N ARG A 35 26.70 -15.00 -19.88
CA ARG A 35 26.37 -16.14 -19.00
C ARG A 35 24.88 -16.46 -19.02
N ILE A 36 24.01 -15.45 -19.05
CA ILE A 36 22.56 -15.65 -19.22
C ILE A 36 22.27 -16.31 -20.58
N ASN A 37 22.95 -15.86 -21.64
CA ASN A 37 22.79 -16.39 -23.00
C ASN A 37 23.28 -17.84 -23.16
N ALA A 38 24.32 -18.22 -22.41
CA ALA A 38 24.91 -19.55 -22.46
C ALA A 38 24.16 -20.60 -21.63
N ALA A 39 23.30 -20.19 -20.69
CA ALA A 39 22.52 -21.09 -19.85
C ALA A 39 21.48 -21.87 -20.65
N ALA A 40 21.27 -23.14 -20.33
CA ALA A 40 20.20 -23.94 -20.88
C ALA A 40 18.84 -23.56 -20.26
N PRO A 41 17.72 -23.72 -20.99
CA PRO A 41 16.39 -23.50 -20.43
C PRO A 41 16.14 -24.35 -19.18
N GLY A 42 15.81 -23.69 -18.06
CA GLY A 42 15.57 -24.32 -16.76
C GLY A 42 16.78 -24.34 -15.83
N ASP A 43 17.95 -23.90 -16.30
CA ASP A 43 19.15 -23.81 -15.46
C ASP A 43 18.94 -22.87 -14.27
N THR A 44 19.74 -23.10 -13.23
CA THR A 44 19.85 -22.20 -12.08
C THR A 44 21.21 -21.51 -12.09
N LEU A 45 21.20 -20.19 -12.19
CA LEU A 45 22.39 -19.35 -12.07
C LEU A 45 22.47 -18.78 -10.65
N HIS A 46 23.45 -19.27 -9.89
CA HIS A 46 23.83 -18.67 -8.62
C HIS A 46 24.78 -17.49 -8.85
N VAL A 47 24.46 -16.37 -8.21
CA VAL A 47 25.19 -15.11 -8.31
C VAL A 47 25.75 -14.76 -6.93
N GLN A 48 27.07 -14.65 -6.86
CA GLN A 48 27.78 -14.33 -5.64
C GLN A 48 27.68 -12.83 -5.31
N PRO A 49 28.00 -12.42 -4.07
CA PRO A 49 27.99 -11.02 -3.68
C PRO A 49 28.87 -10.18 -4.62
N GLY A 50 28.33 -9.05 -5.09
CA GLY A 50 29.03 -8.18 -6.04
C GLY A 50 28.09 -7.21 -6.75
N THR A 51 28.66 -6.29 -7.53
CA THR A 51 27.89 -5.36 -8.38
C THR A 51 28.03 -5.76 -9.84
N TYR A 52 26.89 -5.97 -10.50
CA TYR A 52 26.80 -6.39 -11.89
C TYR A 52 26.08 -5.31 -12.68
N ASN A 53 26.78 -4.70 -13.63
CA ASN A 53 26.22 -3.65 -14.47
C ASN A 53 25.36 -4.28 -15.58
N GLY A 54 24.08 -3.91 -15.61
CA GLY A 54 23.14 -4.26 -16.65
C GLY A 54 23.13 -3.22 -17.79
N PRO A 55 22.06 -3.19 -18.61
CA PRO A 55 20.80 -3.93 -18.45
C PRO A 55 20.95 -5.43 -18.75
N PHE A 56 20.04 -6.25 -18.19
CA PHE A 56 19.97 -7.68 -18.45
C PHE A 56 18.66 -8.08 -19.13
N VAL A 57 18.73 -9.01 -20.08
CA VAL A 57 17.56 -9.61 -20.74
C VAL A 57 17.53 -11.11 -20.46
N ILE A 58 16.42 -11.59 -19.93
CA ILE A 58 16.14 -13.01 -19.68
C ILE A 58 15.06 -13.48 -20.65
N ASP A 59 15.53 -14.07 -21.74
CA ASP A 59 14.76 -14.54 -22.91
C ASP A 59 14.66 -16.07 -22.99
N ARG A 60 15.10 -16.78 -21.94
CA ARG A 60 14.90 -18.22 -21.76
C ARG A 60 14.44 -18.54 -20.33
N PRO A 61 13.65 -19.61 -20.10
CA PRO A 61 13.30 -20.07 -18.76
C PRO A 61 14.56 -20.26 -17.92
N LEU A 62 14.62 -19.63 -16.74
CA LEU A 62 15.85 -19.58 -15.94
C LEU A 62 15.55 -19.23 -14.49
N VAL A 63 16.33 -19.78 -13.57
CA VAL A 63 16.30 -19.41 -12.15
C VAL A 63 17.56 -18.61 -11.83
N LEU A 64 17.43 -17.34 -11.45
CA LEU A 64 18.52 -16.52 -10.91
C LEU A 64 18.38 -16.43 -9.40
N VAL A 65 19.42 -16.86 -8.69
CA VAL A 65 19.49 -16.82 -7.22
C VAL A 65 20.70 -15.99 -6.79
N GLY A 66 20.43 -14.85 -6.16
CA GLY A 66 21.44 -13.99 -5.56
C GLY A 66 21.77 -14.40 -4.13
N HIS A 67 23.06 -14.58 -3.83
CA HIS A 67 23.56 -14.81 -2.48
C HIS A 67 24.02 -13.49 -1.85
N GLU A 68 23.54 -13.22 -0.63
CA GLU A 68 23.82 -11.97 0.12
C GLU A 68 23.47 -10.67 -0.64
N ARG A 69 22.39 -10.70 -1.44
CA ARG A 69 21.88 -9.55 -2.21
C ARG A 69 22.90 -8.93 -3.17
N PRO A 70 23.35 -9.66 -4.20
CA PRO A 70 24.16 -9.07 -5.25
C PRO A 70 23.40 -7.93 -5.94
N HIS A 71 24.12 -6.87 -6.31
CA HIS A 71 23.54 -5.65 -6.85
C HIS A 71 23.51 -5.67 -8.38
N LEU A 72 22.32 -5.81 -8.95
CA LEU A 72 22.06 -5.57 -10.38
C LEU A 72 21.86 -4.07 -10.59
N ARG A 73 22.89 -3.42 -11.17
CA ARG A 73 22.92 -1.97 -11.37
C ARG A 73 22.59 -1.63 -12.81
N GLY A 74 21.45 -0.96 -13.02
CA GLY A 74 21.13 -0.37 -14.32
C GLY A 74 21.99 0.84 -14.65
N ASP A 75 21.80 1.34 -15.86
CA ASP A 75 22.55 2.43 -16.48
C ASP A 75 21.78 3.77 -16.48
N ASP A 76 20.62 3.84 -15.81
CA ASP A 76 19.66 4.97 -15.85
C ASP A 76 19.05 5.24 -17.25
N THR A 77 19.22 4.35 -18.23
CA THR A 77 18.68 4.55 -19.59
C THR A 77 17.41 3.73 -19.86
N THR A 78 17.31 2.53 -19.29
CA THR A 78 16.21 1.57 -19.56
C THR A 78 15.84 0.74 -18.32
N HIS A 79 15.22 -0.42 -18.49
CA HIS A 79 14.95 -1.37 -17.41
C HIS A 79 16.25 -1.96 -16.85
N VAL A 80 16.27 -2.36 -15.56
CA VAL A 80 17.46 -3.07 -15.01
C VAL A 80 17.49 -4.52 -15.50
N VAL A 81 16.35 -5.21 -15.40
CA VAL A 81 16.14 -6.57 -15.91
C VAL A 81 14.84 -6.62 -16.70
N GLN A 82 14.91 -7.12 -17.94
CA GLN A 82 13.76 -7.40 -18.79
C GLN A 82 13.56 -8.91 -18.94
N ILE A 83 12.35 -9.39 -18.63
CA ILE A 83 11.99 -10.81 -18.65
C ILE A 83 10.97 -11.02 -19.77
N THR A 84 11.40 -11.74 -20.81
CA THR A 84 10.58 -12.06 -21.99
C THR A 84 10.30 -13.56 -22.13
N ALA A 85 10.94 -14.41 -21.32
CA ALA A 85 10.65 -15.84 -21.26
C ALA A 85 9.75 -16.24 -20.08
N PRO A 86 8.92 -17.28 -20.26
CA PRO A 86 8.09 -17.82 -19.19
C PRO A 86 8.92 -18.62 -18.18
N ARG A 87 8.37 -18.84 -16.97
CA ARG A 87 9.01 -19.68 -15.93
C ARG A 87 10.40 -19.17 -15.54
N VAL A 88 10.53 -17.85 -15.42
CA VAL A 88 11.74 -17.21 -14.90
C VAL A 88 11.55 -16.94 -13.42
N HIS A 89 12.59 -17.20 -12.64
CA HIS A 89 12.64 -16.93 -11.21
C HIS A 89 13.77 -15.93 -10.94
N VAL A 90 13.49 -14.83 -10.27
CA VAL A 90 14.49 -13.84 -9.86
C VAL A 90 14.39 -13.64 -8.36
N GLU A 91 15.43 -14.07 -7.64
CA GLU A 91 15.40 -14.13 -6.19
C GLU A 91 16.66 -13.56 -5.54
N GLY A 92 16.48 -12.75 -4.49
CA GLY A 92 17.56 -12.41 -3.57
C GLY A 92 18.55 -11.37 -4.12
N PHE A 93 18.10 -10.44 -4.96
CA PHE A 93 18.95 -9.37 -5.52
C PHE A 93 18.66 -7.99 -4.91
N GLU A 94 19.65 -7.10 -4.97
CA GLU A 94 19.39 -5.66 -4.98
C GLU A 94 19.29 -5.19 -6.44
N LEU A 95 18.28 -4.38 -6.79
CA LEU A 95 18.13 -3.78 -8.11
C LEU A 95 17.95 -2.27 -8.02
N SER A 96 18.67 -1.52 -8.84
CA SER A 96 18.51 -0.06 -8.90
C SER A 96 18.97 0.56 -10.21
N ARG A 97 18.68 1.86 -10.39
CA ARG A 97 19.08 2.68 -11.54
C ARG A 97 18.41 2.26 -12.85
N SER A 98 17.10 2.02 -12.81
CA SER A 98 16.33 2.08 -14.04
C SER A 98 16.32 3.51 -14.56
N GLY A 99 16.06 3.70 -15.86
CA GLY A 99 15.74 5.01 -16.38
C GLY A 99 14.44 5.59 -15.78
N THR A 100 14.16 6.85 -16.13
CA THR A 100 13.09 7.67 -15.53
C THR A 100 11.99 8.10 -16.49
N ASN A 101 12.00 7.58 -17.73
CA ASN A 101 11.00 7.92 -18.73
C ASN A 101 9.67 7.18 -18.46
N LEU A 102 8.65 7.93 -18.05
CA LEU A 102 7.28 7.44 -17.85
C LEU A 102 6.62 6.94 -19.14
N GLY A 103 6.89 7.56 -20.28
CA GLY A 103 6.33 7.14 -21.57
C GLY A 103 6.86 5.79 -22.05
N SER A 104 8.07 5.43 -21.62
CA SER A 104 8.71 4.14 -21.92
C SER A 104 8.55 3.11 -20.79
N ASP A 105 7.79 3.41 -19.74
CA ASP A 105 7.51 2.48 -18.64
C ASP A 105 8.78 1.90 -17.96
N HIS A 106 9.87 2.66 -17.82
CA HIS A 106 11.12 2.15 -17.25
C HIS A 106 10.92 1.56 -15.83
N ALA A 107 11.59 0.43 -15.54
CA ALA A 107 11.34 -0.36 -14.35
C ALA A 107 12.59 -1.08 -13.86
N ALA A 108 12.68 -1.44 -12.58
CA ALA A 108 13.73 -2.36 -12.15
C ALA A 108 13.53 -3.75 -12.77
N LEU A 109 12.30 -4.26 -12.72
CA LEU A 109 11.92 -5.53 -13.35
C LEU A 109 10.76 -5.30 -14.31
N MET A 110 11.03 -5.42 -15.61
CA MET A 110 10.01 -5.43 -16.67
C MET A 110 9.67 -6.86 -17.04
N VAL A 111 8.42 -7.28 -16.84
CA VAL A 111 7.96 -8.67 -17.01
C VAL A 111 6.90 -8.73 -18.10
N GLN A 112 7.21 -9.45 -19.18
CA GLN A 112 6.37 -9.56 -20.36
C GLN A 112 6.01 -11.01 -20.69
N ALA A 113 6.24 -11.93 -19.75
CA ALA A 113 6.03 -13.35 -19.92
C ALA A 113 5.30 -13.98 -18.71
N PRO A 114 4.58 -15.09 -18.90
CA PRO A 114 3.79 -15.69 -17.84
C PRO A 114 4.62 -16.56 -16.88
N ARG A 115 4.05 -16.85 -15.70
CA ARG A 115 4.62 -17.76 -14.69
C ARG A 115 6.00 -17.32 -14.20
N VAL A 116 6.17 -16.01 -14.00
CA VAL A 116 7.41 -15.44 -13.47
C VAL A 116 7.31 -15.31 -11.96
N THR A 117 8.37 -15.70 -11.25
CA THR A 117 8.48 -15.54 -9.80
C THR A 117 9.52 -14.47 -9.49
N ILE A 118 9.14 -13.46 -8.72
CA ILE A 118 10.02 -12.39 -8.24
C ILE A 118 9.94 -12.39 -6.72
N ARG A 119 11.02 -12.82 -6.07
CA ARG A 119 11.01 -13.12 -4.63
C ARG A 119 12.16 -12.47 -3.87
N ASN A 120 11.90 -11.93 -2.68
CA ASN A 120 12.95 -11.51 -1.73
C ASN A 120 13.97 -10.50 -2.33
N ASN A 121 13.54 -9.67 -3.29
CA ASN A 121 14.41 -8.65 -3.89
C ASN A 121 14.29 -7.31 -3.15
N ARG A 122 15.36 -6.53 -3.17
CA ARG A 122 15.37 -5.13 -2.73
C ARG A 122 15.47 -4.23 -3.94
N ILE A 123 14.46 -3.40 -4.17
CA ILE A 123 14.38 -2.50 -5.31
C ILE A 123 14.39 -1.07 -4.81
N ARG A 124 15.30 -0.24 -5.32
CA ARG A 124 15.38 1.18 -4.96
C ARG A 124 15.88 2.01 -6.12
N ASN A 125 15.64 3.33 -6.09
CA ASN A 125 16.14 4.26 -7.11
C ASN A 125 15.82 3.82 -8.55
N SER A 126 14.58 3.36 -8.75
CA SER A 126 14.01 3.02 -10.05
C SER A 126 12.69 3.76 -10.22
N LEU A 127 12.29 4.01 -11.47
CA LEU A 127 11.02 4.66 -11.78
C LEU A 127 9.86 3.77 -11.31
N HIS A 128 9.64 2.65 -11.98
CA HIS A 128 8.79 1.56 -11.48
C HIS A 128 9.63 0.52 -10.75
N GLY A 129 9.07 -0.10 -9.71
CA GLY A 129 9.72 -1.25 -9.07
C GLY A 129 9.60 -2.49 -9.96
N ILE A 130 8.42 -3.11 -9.96
CA ILE A 130 8.10 -4.28 -10.78
C ILE A 130 6.94 -3.91 -11.72
N TYR A 131 7.09 -4.18 -13.00
CA TYR A 131 6.07 -3.93 -14.01
C TYR A 131 5.70 -5.25 -14.69
N LEU A 132 4.45 -5.72 -14.49
CA LEU A 132 3.83 -6.79 -15.26
C LEU A 132 3.08 -6.21 -16.47
N LYS A 133 3.63 -6.39 -17.67
CA LYS A 133 3.06 -5.86 -18.92
C LYS A 133 2.59 -7.01 -19.80
N GLY A 134 1.31 -7.36 -19.70
CA GLY A 134 0.74 -8.52 -20.40
C GLY A 134 1.12 -9.89 -19.82
N ALA A 135 1.97 -9.94 -18.79
CA ALA A 135 2.32 -11.16 -18.07
C ALA A 135 1.09 -11.76 -17.36
N ARG A 136 1.09 -13.04 -17.03
CA ARG A 136 0.00 -13.70 -16.27
C ARG A 136 0.57 -14.75 -15.33
N TYR A 137 -0.15 -15.08 -14.27
CA TYR A 137 0.30 -16.10 -13.30
C TYR A 137 1.65 -15.76 -12.66
N ALA A 138 1.92 -14.48 -12.44
CA ALA A 138 3.15 -14.05 -11.77
C ALA A 138 3.00 -14.19 -10.25
N HIS A 139 4.12 -14.52 -9.59
CA HIS A 139 4.27 -14.55 -8.14
C HIS A 139 5.24 -13.45 -7.74
N ILE A 140 4.75 -12.40 -7.08
CA ILE A 140 5.56 -11.28 -6.59
C ILE A 140 5.52 -11.32 -5.07
N GLU A 141 6.57 -11.86 -4.46
CA GLU A 141 6.54 -12.26 -3.05
C GLU A 141 7.71 -11.68 -2.25
N ASP A 142 7.40 -11.13 -1.07
CA ASP A 142 8.39 -10.75 -0.06
C ASP A 142 9.46 -9.75 -0.56
N ASN A 143 9.10 -8.87 -1.50
CA ASN A 143 10.01 -7.85 -2.03
C ASN A 143 9.93 -6.56 -1.23
N HIS A 144 11.05 -5.84 -1.13
CA HIS A 144 11.13 -4.51 -0.55
C HIS A 144 11.36 -3.47 -1.64
N ILE A 145 10.39 -2.58 -1.86
CA ILE A 145 10.40 -1.60 -2.96
C ILE A 145 10.35 -0.19 -2.38
N GLN A 146 11.39 0.59 -2.66
CA GLN A 146 11.46 2.01 -2.32
C GLN A 146 11.53 2.86 -3.60
N GLY A 147 10.60 3.80 -3.74
CA GLY A 147 10.52 4.67 -4.91
C GLY A 147 11.74 5.58 -5.10
N LYS A 148 11.98 6.02 -6.33
CA LYS A 148 12.95 7.09 -6.63
C LYS A 148 12.35 8.43 -6.18
N THR A 149 12.96 9.06 -5.18
CA THR A 149 12.49 10.32 -4.61
C THR A 149 13.24 11.54 -5.12
N THR A 150 14.40 11.36 -5.76
CA THR A 150 15.22 12.45 -6.32
C THR A 150 15.74 12.11 -7.71
N ILE A 151 15.97 13.12 -8.53
CA ILE A 151 16.75 13.03 -9.77
C ILE A 151 18.00 13.89 -9.66
N GLN A 152 19.07 13.44 -10.29
CA GLN A 152 20.24 14.28 -10.54
C GLN A 152 19.99 15.04 -11.83
N ARG A 153 20.13 16.36 -11.78
CA ARG A 153 20.23 17.20 -12.97
C ARG A 153 21.62 17.80 -13.00
N THR A 154 22.32 17.59 -14.10
CA THR A 154 23.48 18.41 -14.43
C THR A 154 22.92 19.70 -15.02
N GLU A 155 23.23 20.85 -14.42
CA GLU A 155 22.99 22.11 -15.09
C GLU A 155 23.79 22.11 -16.40
N THR A 156 23.11 21.96 -17.54
CA THR A 156 23.66 22.49 -18.77
C THR A 156 23.59 23.99 -18.61
N ALA A 157 24.73 24.65 -18.46
CA ALA A 157 24.85 26.11 -18.46
C ALA A 157 23.99 26.67 -19.61
N SER A 158 22.80 27.15 -19.25
CA SER A 158 21.94 27.86 -20.19
C SER A 158 22.68 29.16 -20.47
N ALA A 159 23.22 29.27 -21.68
CA ALA A 159 23.78 30.49 -22.22
C ALA A 159 22.68 31.55 -22.36
N SER A 160 22.25 32.14 -21.26
CA SER A 160 21.71 33.49 -21.27
C SER A 160 22.90 34.44 -21.26
N HIS A 161 23.22 34.96 -22.44
CA HIS A 161 23.91 36.24 -22.56
C HIS A 161 23.34 37.20 -21.52
N HIS A 162 24.17 37.75 -20.64
CA HIS A 162 24.28 39.16 -20.28
C HIS A 162 25.56 39.31 -19.43
N GLY A 163 26.47 40.17 -19.88
CA GLY A 163 27.88 40.21 -19.46
C GLY A 163 28.12 40.58 -17.99
N GLY A 164 29.26 40.09 -17.47
CA GLY A 164 29.79 40.51 -16.17
C GLY A 164 30.72 39.49 -15.52
N THR A 165 31.99 39.51 -15.94
CA THR A 165 33.23 39.20 -15.20
C THR A 165 33.27 38.19 -14.04
N GLN A 166 34.25 37.27 -14.20
CA GLN A 166 35.15 36.62 -13.22
C GLN A 166 34.90 35.14 -12.84
N ASN A 167 36.00 34.39 -13.02
CA ASN A 167 36.29 33.04 -12.57
C ASN A 167 35.95 32.82 -11.09
N GLU A 168 35.17 31.78 -10.79
CA GLU A 168 35.38 30.91 -9.63
C GLU A 168 35.04 29.46 -10.03
N ASP A 169 35.79 28.52 -9.45
CA ASP A 169 35.84 27.08 -9.67
C ASP A 169 34.53 26.37 -10.07
N MET A 170 34.47 25.83 -11.30
CA MET A 170 33.43 24.89 -11.72
C MET A 170 33.69 23.48 -11.13
N HIS A 171 33.54 23.34 -9.83
CA HIS A 171 33.05 22.08 -9.29
C HIS A 171 31.56 22.04 -9.56
N GLY A 172 31.13 21.30 -10.59
CA GLY A 172 29.72 21.13 -10.91
C GLY A 172 28.98 20.55 -9.70
N ASP A 173 28.29 21.42 -8.97
CA ASP A 173 27.61 21.04 -7.74
C ASP A 173 26.44 20.13 -8.11
N MET A 174 26.49 18.88 -7.65
CA MET A 174 25.47 17.88 -7.96
C MET A 174 24.21 18.17 -7.15
N HIS A 175 23.29 18.93 -7.73
CA HIS A 175 21.99 19.17 -7.11
C HIS A 175 21.05 17.98 -7.29
N HIS A 176 20.58 17.43 -6.17
CA HIS A 176 19.51 16.45 -6.13
C HIS A 176 18.17 17.17 -6.05
N GLU A 177 17.40 17.18 -7.13
CA GLU A 177 16.03 17.72 -7.12
C GLU A 177 15.06 16.66 -6.61
N ALA A 178 14.21 17.03 -5.66
CA ALA A 178 13.14 16.17 -5.17
C ALA A 178 12.06 15.97 -6.25
N LEU A 179 11.75 14.72 -6.56
CA LEU A 179 10.65 14.38 -7.47
C LEU A 179 9.30 14.59 -6.78
N GLY A 180 8.44 15.38 -7.41
CA GLY A 180 7.03 15.44 -7.07
C GLY A 180 6.36 14.07 -7.26
N GLN A 181 5.32 13.79 -6.48
CA GLN A 181 4.69 12.46 -6.43
C GLN A 181 4.21 11.96 -7.81
N ASN A 182 3.74 12.86 -8.70
CA ASN A 182 3.28 12.50 -10.05
C ASN A 182 4.42 12.09 -10.99
N GLN A 183 5.65 12.53 -10.72
CA GLN A 183 6.85 12.22 -11.50
C GLN A 183 7.50 10.89 -11.08
N ARG A 184 7.05 10.30 -9.96
CA ARG A 184 7.51 8.99 -9.50
C ARG A 184 6.75 7.89 -10.23
N GLY A 185 7.35 6.71 -10.34
CA GLY A 185 6.64 5.51 -10.79
C GLY A 185 6.02 4.75 -9.61
N ASN A 186 5.32 3.69 -9.97
CA ASN A 186 4.58 2.82 -9.05
C ASN A 186 5.49 1.73 -8.48
N GLY A 187 5.17 1.20 -7.30
CA GLY A 187 5.89 0.08 -6.70
C GLY A 187 5.76 -1.18 -7.54
N ILE A 188 4.51 -1.66 -7.67
CA ILE A 188 4.13 -2.76 -8.56
C ILE A 188 3.07 -2.24 -9.54
N HIS A 189 3.30 -2.42 -10.84
CA HIS A 189 2.40 -2.00 -11.91
C HIS A 189 1.91 -3.23 -12.67
N LEU A 190 0.60 -3.42 -12.73
CA LEU A 190 -0.10 -4.44 -13.48
C LEU A 190 -0.83 -3.81 -14.66
N TRP A 191 -0.47 -4.19 -15.88
CA TRP A 191 -1.15 -3.74 -17.09
C TRP A 191 -1.55 -4.91 -17.97
N LYS A 192 -2.85 -5.04 -18.26
CA LYS A 192 -3.42 -6.10 -19.13
C LYS A 192 -3.00 -7.52 -18.71
N THR A 193 -3.10 -7.80 -17.41
CA THR A 193 -2.58 -9.01 -16.77
C THR A 193 -3.68 -9.76 -16.03
N ALA A 194 -3.45 -11.02 -15.66
CA ALA A 194 -4.43 -11.77 -14.88
C ALA A 194 -3.79 -12.89 -14.04
N HIS A 195 -4.52 -13.33 -13.01
CA HIS A 195 -4.20 -14.49 -12.18
C HIS A 195 -2.89 -14.39 -11.41
N ASN A 196 -2.51 -13.20 -10.96
CA ASN A 196 -1.25 -13.00 -10.25
C ASN A 196 -1.43 -13.12 -8.74
N THR A 197 -0.33 -13.41 -8.05
CA THR A 197 -0.22 -13.35 -6.58
C THR A 197 0.81 -12.29 -6.21
N ILE A 198 0.41 -11.35 -5.36
CA ILE A 198 1.25 -10.29 -4.83
C ILE A 198 1.19 -10.38 -3.31
N ARG A 199 2.21 -10.96 -2.68
CA ARG A 199 2.16 -11.33 -1.26
C ARG A 199 3.36 -10.81 -0.47
N GLY A 200 3.13 -10.32 0.76
CA GLY A 200 4.22 -10.03 1.70
C GLY A 200 5.16 -8.89 1.29
N ASN A 201 4.79 -8.06 0.31
CA ASN A 201 5.69 -7.01 -0.17
C ASN A 201 5.62 -5.78 0.73
N THR A 202 6.76 -5.12 0.91
CA THR A 202 6.86 -3.81 1.57
C THR A 202 7.14 -2.74 0.51
N ILE A 203 6.26 -1.75 0.37
CA ILE A 203 6.35 -0.72 -0.68
C ILE A 203 6.27 0.66 -0.04
N THR A 204 7.25 1.52 -0.31
CA THR A 204 7.31 2.87 0.28
C THR A 204 7.83 3.95 -0.69
N GLN A 205 7.39 5.19 -0.47
CA GLN A 205 7.86 6.40 -1.18
C GLN A 205 7.68 6.39 -2.71
N VAL A 206 6.75 5.60 -3.22
CA VAL A 206 6.37 5.50 -4.63
C VAL A 206 5.24 6.47 -4.99
N ARG A 207 4.86 6.54 -6.26
CA ARG A 207 3.62 7.22 -6.67
C ARG A 207 2.40 6.44 -6.20
N ASP A 208 2.14 5.27 -6.77
CA ASP A 208 1.11 4.34 -6.31
C ASP A 208 1.79 3.03 -5.86
N GLY A 209 1.32 2.44 -4.76
CA GLY A 209 1.89 1.21 -4.20
C GLY A 209 1.77 0.03 -5.16
N ILE A 210 0.54 -0.45 -5.33
CA ILE A 210 0.17 -1.44 -6.34
C ILE A 210 -0.89 -0.84 -7.26
N TYR A 211 -0.58 -0.74 -8.55
CA TYR A 211 -1.46 -0.16 -9.57
C TYR A 211 -1.98 -1.24 -10.52
N PHE A 212 -3.30 -1.38 -10.57
CA PHE A 212 -4.04 -2.31 -11.41
C PHE A 212 -4.66 -1.55 -12.58
N SER A 213 -4.33 -1.94 -13.80
CA SER A 213 -4.91 -1.39 -15.02
C SER A 213 -5.26 -2.52 -15.98
N PHE A 214 -6.56 -2.81 -16.13
CA PHE A 214 -7.03 -3.99 -16.88
C PHE A 214 -6.39 -5.28 -16.33
N ALA A 215 -6.42 -5.45 -15.01
CA ALA A 215 -5.74 -6.52 -14.30
C ALA A 215 -6.72 -7.34 -13.46
N ASP A 216 -7.03 -8.56 -13.89
CA ASP A 216 -8.15 -9.33 -13.32
C ASP A 216 -7.70 -10.54 -12.52
N SER A 217 -8.58 -11.07 -11.66
CA SER A 217 -8.37 -12.34 -10.95
C SER A 217 -7.07 -12.42 -10.16
N THR A 218 -6.56 -11.29 -9.69
CA THR A 218 -5.29 -11.15 -8.96
C THR A 218 -5.54 -11.08 -7.46
N HIS A 219 -4.62 -11.67 -6.69
CA HIS A 219 -4.63 -11.62 -5.24
C HIS A 219 -3.50 -10.80 -4.68
N ALA A 220 -3.83 -9.71 -3.97
CA ALA A 220 -2.86 -8.94 -3.19
C ALA A 220 -3.07 -9.21 -1.70
N SER A 221 -2.13 -9.87 -1.04
CA SER A 221 -2.27 -10.21 0.39
C SER A 221 -1.04 -9.89 1.22
N GLU A 222 -1.22 -9.59 2.51
CA GLU A 222 -0.12 -9.42 3.46
C GLU A 222 0.89 -8.32 3.05
N ASN A 223 0.50 -7.37 2.19
CA ASN A 223 1.39 -6.30 1.75
C ASN A 223 1.33 -5.11 2.73
N THR A 224 2.47 -4.48 2.97
CA THR A 224 2.58 -3.22 3.72
C THR A 224 2.95 -2.09 2.78
N ILE A 225 2.08 -1.07 2.68
CA ILE A 225 2.26 0.03 1.75
C ILE A 225 2.11 1.38 2.45
N GLU A 226 3.16 2.19 2.34
CA GLU A 226 3.28 3.45 3.07
C GLU A 226 3.79 4.59 2.19
N GLN A 227 3.44 5.83 2.57
CA GLN A 227 3.95 7.04 1.93
C GLN A 227 3.75 7.10 0.39
N ALA A 228 2.68 6.46 -0.10
CA ALA A 228 2.25 6.51 -1.50
C ALA A 228 1.08 7.49 -1.68
N ARG A 229 0.75 7.85 -2.92
CA ARG A 229 -0.48 8.56 -3.27
C ARG A 229 -1.68 7.66 -3.01
N TYR A 230 -1.69 6.51 -3.66
CA TYR A 230 -2.63 5.43 -3.40
C TYR A 230 -1.82 4.23 -2.94
N GLY A 231 -2.18 3.65 -1.80
CA GLY A 231 -1.60 2.38 -1.40
C GLY A 231 -1.92 1.29 -2.43
N LEU A 232 -3.18 1.21 -2.84
CA LEU A 232 -3.65 0.37 -3.94
C LEU A 232 -4.59 1.17 -4.85
N HIS A 233 -4.41 1.05 -6.16
CA HIS A 233 -5.14 1.84 -7.15
C HIS A 233 -5.63 0.94 -8.28
N TYR A 234 -6.95 0.87 -8.50
CA TYR A 234 -7.56 0.09 -9.57
C TYR A 234 -8.15 0.97 -10.65
N MET A 235 -7.98 0.52 -11.88
CA MET A 235 -8.64 1.04 -13.07
C MET A 235 -9.09 -0.16 -13.92
N TYR A 236 -10.40 -0.36 -14.04
CA TYR A 236 -11.01 -1.37 -14.92
C TYR A 236 -10.48 -2.79 -14.65
N SER A 237 -10.49 -3.23 -13.39
CA SER A 237 -9.78 -4.42 -12.93
C SER A 237 -10.68 -5.27 -12.02
N ASP A 238 -11.22 -6.35 -12.58
CA ASP A 238 -12.33 -7.12 -12.02
C ASP A 238 -11.88 -8.41 -11.31
N ASP A 239 -12.77 -8.98 -10.50
CA ASP A 239 -12.59 -10.31 -9.89
C ASP A 239 -11.35 -10.44 -9.01
N ASN A 240 -10.87 -9.33 -8.47
CA ASN A 240 -9.67 -9.31 -7.64
C ASN A 240 -10.02 -9.46 -6.16
N ARG A 241 -9.01 -9.88 -5.40
CA ARG A 241 -9.10 -9.97 -3.94
C ARG A 241 -7.89 -9.34 -3.30
N PHE A 242 -8.10 -8.43 -2.37
CA PHE A 242 -7.02 -7.96 -1.52
C PHE A 242 -7.36 -8.11 -0.05
N THR A 243 -6.53 -8.88 0.65
CA THR A 243 -6.79 -9.28 2.04
C THR A 243 -5.56 -9.13 2.93
N ASP A 244 -5.77 -8.87 4.21
CA ASP A 244 -4.69 -8.88 5.21
C ASP A 244 -3.57 -7.86 4.89
N ASN A 245 -3.86 -6.79 4.13
CA ASN A 245 -2.90 -5.75 3.78
C ASN A 245 -2.97 -4.59 4.77
N ARG A 246 -1.86 -3.85 4.90
CA ARG A 246 -1.74 -2.64 5.69
C ARG A 246 -1.42 -1.44 4.80
N PHE A 247 -2.27 -0.42 4.87
CA PHE A 247 -2.12 0.85 4.16
C PHE A 247 -2.04 2.00 5.18
N SER A 248 -0.83 2.50 5.44
CA SER A 248 -0.58 3.54 6.45
C SER A 248 0.10 4.79 5.90
N GLY A 249 -0.37 5.96 6.32
CA GLY A 249 0.29 7.24 6.00
C GLY A 249 0.38 7.53 4.49
N ASN A 250 -0.52 6.98 3.70
CA ASN A 250 -0.66 7.29 2.29
C ASN A 250 -1.54 8.53 2.10
N ALA A 251 -1.54 9.12 0.90
CA ALA A 251 -2.52 10.15 0.59
C ALA A 251 -3.92 9.56 0.65
N ALA A 252 -4.14 8.36 0.09
CA ALA A 252 -5.29 7.50 0.30
C ALA A 252 -4.86 6.02 0.39
N GLY A 253 -5.58 5.24 1.20
CA GLY A 253 -5.29 3.82 1.45
C GLY A 253 -5.50 2.96 0.20
N ALA A 254 -6.76 2.79 -0.22
CA ALA A 254 -7.09 2.16 -1.51
C ALA A 254 -8.13 2.97 -2.29
N ALA A 255 -7.96 2.99 -3.61
CA ALA A 255 -8.91 3.56 -4.57
C ALA A 255 -9.32 2.50 -5.59
N LEU A 256 -10.59 2.10 -5.54
CA LEU A 256 -11.21 1.17 -6.48
C LEU A 256 -12.01 1.97 -7.50
N MET A 257 -11.63 1.89 -8.78
CA MET A 257 -12.30 2.64 -9.85
C MET A 257 -12.72 1.74 -11.01
N TYR A 258 -13.98 1.90 -11.43
CA TYR A 258 -14.56 1.26 -12.62
C TYR A 258 -14.40 -0.26 -12.64
N SER A 259 -14.59 -0.90 -11.49
CA SER A 259 -14.26 -2.31 -11.29
C SER A 259 -15.39 -3.05 -10.57
N LYS A 260 -15.52 -4.35 -10.76
CA LYS A 260 -16.59 -5.16 -10.15
C LYS A 260 -16.09 -6.45 -9.53
N ARG A 261 -16.88 -6.97 -8.59
CA ARG A 261 -16.66 -8.26 -7.91
C ARG A 261 -15.32 -8.31 -7.18
N ILE A 262 -15.01 -7.25 -6.45
CA ILE A 262 -13.80 -7.20 -5.63
C ILE A 262 -14.09 -7.78 -4.25
N THR A 263 -13.11 -8.48 -3.67
CA THR A 263 -13.15 -8.89 -2.26
C THR A 263 -12.10 -8.10 -1.48
N VAL A 264 -12.59 -7.28 -0.54
CA VAL A 264 -11.80 -6.45 0.36
C VAL A 264 -11.98 -7.00 1.77
N ALA A 265 -11.01 -7.76 2.29
CA ALA A 265 -11.19 -8.42 3.58
C ALA A 265 -10.00 -8.33 4.53
N ARG A 266 -10.24 -8.08 5.82
CA ARG A 266 -9.19 -8.08 6.86
C ARG A 266 -8.03 -7.12 6.61
N ASN A 267 -8.27 -6.02 5.88
CA ASN A 267 -7.26 -5.01 5.64
C ASN A 267 -7.28 -3.93 6.72
N GLN A 268 -6.14 -3.27 6.92
CA GLN A 268 -5.97 -2.13 7.79
C GLN A 268 -5.70 -0.87 6.95
N PHE A 269 -6.61 0.10 7.02
CA PHE A 269 -6.48 1.42 6.41
C PHE A 269 -6.35 2.46 7.50
N GLN A 270 -5.14 2.95 7.72
CA GLN A 270 -4.83 3.73 8.91
C GLN A 270 -4.10 5.03 8.60
N ASP A 271 -4.48 6.11 9.28
CA ASP A 271 -3.73 7.36 9.30
C ASP A 271 -3.49 7.99 7.90
N ASN A 272 -4.41 7.75 6.95
CA ASN A 272 -4.40 8.41 5.64
C ASN A 272 -5.09 9.78 5.76
N ARG A 273 -4.36 10.77 6.27
CA ARG A 273 -4.89 12.03 6.82
C ARG A 273 -4.75 13.26 5.91
N THR A 274 -4.39 13.07 4.64
CA THR A 274 -4.35 14.21 3.71
C THR A 274 -5.74 14.79 3.49
N HIS A 275 -5.84 16.04 3.00
CA HIS A 275 -7.13 16.71 2.78
C HIS A 275 -8.06 15.98 1.79
N ARG A 276 -7.52 15.15 0.90
CA ARG A 276 -8.25 14.25 -0.01
C ARG A 276 -8.08 12.78 0.41
N GLY A 277 -7.81 12.55 1.69
CA GLY A 277 -7.46 11.23 2.19
C GLY A 277 -8.67 10.35 2.46
N TYR A 278 -8.61 9.15 1.88
CA TYR A 278 -9.60 8.10 2.08
C TYR A 278 -8.90 6.88 2.67
N GLY A 279 -9.57 6.18 3.58
CA GLY A 279 -9.19 4.80 3.88
C GLY A 279 -9.45 3.92 2.66
N LEU A 280 -10.71 3.92 2.21
CA LEU A 280 -11.17 3.17 1.04
C LEU A 280 -12.12 4.02 0.17
N LEU A 281 -11.76 4.22 -1.09
CA LEU A 281 -12.59 4.86 -2.11
C LEU A 281 -13.16 3.81 -3.07
N LEU A 282 -14.45 3.89 -3.33
CA LEU A 282 -15.18 3.18 -4.38
C LEU A 282 -15.77 4.21 -5.34
N GLN A 283 -15.30 4.19 -6.59
CA GLN A 283 -15.82 5.03 -7.66
C GLN A 283 -16.27 4.17 -8.83
N SER A 284 -17.58 4.12 -9.11
CA SER A 284 -18.13 3.20 -10.11
C SER A 284 -17.75 1.75 -9.85
N VAL A 285 -17.99 1.28 -8.61
CA VAL A 285 -17.68 -0.08 -8.16
C VAL A 285 -18.95 -0.87 -7.87
N GLU A 286 -18.97 -2.12 -8.33
CA GLU A 286 -20.16 -2.96 -8.26
C GLU A 286 -19.92 -4.33 -7.66
N ASN A 287 -20.95 -4.90 -7.04
CA ASN A 287 -20.98 -6.32 -6.61
C ASN A 287 -19.78 -6.72 -5.73
N THR A 288 -19.26 -5.77 -4.95
CA THR A 288 -18.02 -5.92 -4.16
C THR A 288 -18.34 -6.20 -2.70
N ARG A 289 -17.53 -7.05 -2.07
CA ARG A 289 -17.64 -7.39 -0.65
C ARG A 289 -16.51 -6.73 0.14
N ILE A 290 -16.86 -5.94 1.14
CA ILE A 290 -15.96 -5.23 2.03
C ILE A 290 -16.24 -5.75 3.44
N THR A 291 -15.38 -6.64 3.94
CA THR A 291 -15.65 -7.37 5.19
C THR A 291 -14.49 -7.39 6.16
N ASN A 292 -14.76 -7.27 7.46
CA ASN A 292 -13.74 -7.43 8.51
C ASN A 292 -12.54 -6.49 8.37
N ASN A 293 -12.70 -5.29 7.79
CA ASN A 293 -11.61 -4.33 7.63
C ASN A 293 -11.58 -3.32 8.80
N ASP A 294 -10.36 -2.92 9.18
CA ASP A 294 -10.12 -1.82 10.12
C ASP A 294 -9.83 -0.53 9.36
N ILE A 295 -10.74 0.44 9.45
CA ILE A 295 -10.67 1.72 8.74
C ILE A 295 -10.62 2.83 9.78
N LEU A 296 -9.39 3.18 10.20
CA LEU A 296 -9.13 3.94 11.41
C LEU A 296 -8.37 5.23 11.15
N ARG A 297 -8.80 6.34 11.75
CA ARG A 297 -8.03 7.61 11.79
C ARG A 297 -7.66 8.18 10.41
N ASN A 298 -8.52 7.98 9.41
CA ASN A 298 -8.39 8.58 8.08
C ASN A 298 -9.17 9.90 8.01
N ALA A 299 -8.88 10.73 7.01
CA ALA A 299 -9.68 11.94 6.77
C ALA A 299 -11.13 11.59 6.36
N THR A 300 -11.30 10.58 5.51
CA THR A 300 -12.58 9.91 5.27
C THR A 300 -12.37 8.41 5.38
N GLY A 301 -13.20 7.69 6.11
CA GLY A 301 -13.08 6.23 6.25
C GLY A 301 -13.39 5.54 4.92
N ILE A 302 -14.68 5.50 4.56
CA ILE A 302 -15.14 4.94 3.28
C ILE A 302 -15.80 6.04 2.45
N TYR A 303 -15.45 6.15 1.17
CA TYR A 303 -16.15 7.01 0.21
C TYR A 303 -16.77 6.17 -0.92
N LEU A 304 -18.09 6.23 -1.08
CA LEU A 304 -18.83 5.63 -2.20
C LEU A 304 -19.33 6.72 -3.16
N GLU A 305 -18.91 6.60 -4.41
CA GLU A 305 -19.35 7.42 -5.52
C GLU A 305 -19.82 6.53 -6.68
N ASN A 306 -21.06 6.72 -7.12
CA ASN A 306 -21.66 5.96 -8.23
C ASN A 306 -21.48 4.44 -8.07
N SER A 307 -21.58 3.92 -6.85
CA SER A 307 -21.23 2.52 -6.55
C SER A 307 -22.44 1.77 -5.99
N HIS A 308 -22.72 0.58 -6.52
CA HIS A 308 -23.96 -0.12 -6.25
C HIS A 308 -23.80 -1.63 -6.02
N MET A 309 -24.77 -2.21 -5.33
CA MET A 309 -24.81 -3.66 -5.03
C MET A 309 -23.58 -4.14 -4.25
N ASN A 310 -22.98 -3.27 -3.43
CA ASN A 310 -21.84 -3.63 -2.59
C ASN A 310 -22.30 -4.00 -1.18
N THR A 311 -21.59 -4.94 -0.56
CA THR A 311 -21.82 -5.36 0.83
C THR A 311 -20.68 -4.88 1.70
N VAL A 312 -20.98 -4.04 2.67
CA VAL A 312 -20.06 -3.55 3.70
C VAL A 312 -20.50 -4.18 5.02
N GLN A 313 -19.79 -5.22 5.46
CA GLN A 313 -20.20 -6.00 6.63
C GLN A 313 -19.06 -6.24 7.62
N SER A 314 -19.34 -6.21 8.92
CA SER A 314 -18.34 -6.58 9.95
C SER A 314 -17.08 -5.70 9.93
N ASN A 315 -17.14 -4.46 9.44
CA ASN A 315 -15.97 -3.57 9.42
C ASN A 315 -15.95 -2.66 10.65
N ARG A 316 -14.74 -2.25 11.07
CA ARG A 316 -14.55 -1.21 12.08
C ARG A 316 -14.22 0.12 11.41
N ILE A 317 -15.19 1.04 11.39
CA ILE A 317 -15.07 2.38 10.81
C ILE A 317 -15.05 3.38 11.96
N ALA A 318 -13.86 3.68 12.48
CA ALA A 318 -13.73 4.41 13.73
C ALA A 318 -12.66 5.50 13.74
N SER A 319 -12.93 6.56 14.51
CA SER A 319 -11.98 7.67 14.74
C SER A 319 -11.51 8.38 13.47
N ASN A 320 -12.28 8.29 12.38
CA ASN A 320 -12.03 9.06 11.17
C ASN A 320 -12.60 10.47 11.33
N PHE A 321 -12.10 11.43 10.54
CA PHE A 321 -12.71 12.76 10.50
C PHE A 321 -14.14 12.65 9.93
N ARG A 322 -14.31 12.04 8.76
CA ARG A 322 -15.60 11.52 8.28
C ARG A 322 -15.60 10.00 8.32
N GLY A 323 -16.57 9.38 8.97
CA GLY A 323 -16.70 7.91 8.98
C GLY A 323 -16.94 7.40 7.57
N MET A 324 -17.97 7.94 6.93
CA MET A 324 -18.36 7.56 5.57
C MET A 324 -18.79 8.78 4.76
N ARG A 325 -18.61 8.72 3.44
CA ARG A 325 -19.19 9.66 2.47
C ARG A 325 -19.94 8.85 1.41
N LEU A 326 -21.19 9.20 1.13
CA LEU A 326 -22.00 8.53 0.13
C LEU A 326 -22.64 9.57 -0.80
N THR A 327 -22.54 9.34 -2.10
CA THR A 327 -23.34 10.07 -3.10
C THR A 327 -24.69 9.39 -3.33
N GLY A 328 -25.71 10.16 -3.71
CA GLY A 328 -27.03 9.63 -4.05
C GLY A 328 -27.07 8.81 -5.33
N SER A 329 -25.98 8.84 -6.12
CA SER A 329 -25.75 7.89 -7.22
C SER A 329 -25.30 6.51 -6.73
N SER A 330 -25.01 6.32 -5.44
CA SER A 330 -24.62 5.04 -4.87
C SER A 330 -25.82 4.36 -4.22
N TYR A 331 -26.36 3.35 -4.88
CA TYR A 331 -27.64 2.72 -4.53
C TYR A 331 -27.54 1.20 -4.32
N ARG A 332 -28.52 0.62 -3.62
CA ARG A 332 -28.61 -0.84 -3.38
C ARG A 332 -27.36 -1.45 -2.72
N ASN A 333 -26.67 -0.68 -1.89
CA ASN A 333 -25.60 -1.20 -1.05
C ASN A 333 -26.18 -1.70 0.28
N THR A 334 -25.49 -2.64 0.93
CA THR A 334 -25.89 -3.19 2.23
C THR A 334 -24.79 -2.93 3.26
N PHE A 335 -25.15 -2.32 4.38
CA PHE A 335 -24.29 -2.03 5.52
C PHE A 335 -24.82 -2.78 6.73
N ALA A 336 -24.11 -3.80 7.21
CA ALA A 336 -24.56 -4.56 8.37
C ALA A 336 -23.40 -4.97 9.28
N GLU A 337 -23.66 -5.12 10.57
CA GLU A 337 -22.71 -5.60 11.57
C GLU A 337 -21.40 -4.79 11.62
N ASN A 338 -21.41 -3.55 11.14
CA ASN A 338 -20.23 -2.68 11.21
C ASN A 338 -20.18 -2.00 12.59
N THR A 339 -18.97 -1.76 13.09
CA THR A 339 -18.71 -0.88 14.22
C THR A 339 -18.42 0.53 13.69
N ILE A 340 -19.39 1.43 13.76
CA ILE A 340 -19.30 2.82 13.28
C ILE A 340 -19.30 3.74 14.50
N ARG A 341 -18.13 4.16 14.97
CA ARG A 341 -18.03 4.92 16.23
C ARG A 341 -16.94 5.96 16.24
N ALA A 342 -17.13 6.99 17.08
CA ALA A 342 -16.12 8.00 17.36
C ALA A 342 -15.56 8.73 16.12
N ASN A 343 -16.30 8.74 15.00
CA ASN A 343 -15.98 9.59 13.86
C ASN A 343 -16.44 11.03 14.17
N LEU A 344 -15.71 12.05 13.71
CA LEU A 344 -16.11 13.44 14.00
C LEU A 344 -17.47 13.75 13.36
N GLN A 345 -17.60 13.43 12.06
CA GLN A 345 -18.86 13.32 11.34
C GLN A 345 -19.09 11.84 11.01
N THR A 346 -20.20 11.27 11.47
CA THR A 346 -20.51 9.84 11.24
C THR A 346 -20.59 9.54 9.75
N ILE A 347 -21.36 10.34 9.02
CA ILE A 347 -21.58 10.20 7.59
C ILE A 347 -21.87 11.55 6.92
N LEU A 348 -21.40 11.69 5.68
CA LEU A 348 -21.70 12.78 4.77
C LEU A 348 -22.53 12.23 3.60
N LEU A 349 -23.75 12.74 3.42
CA LEU A 349 -24.71 12.31 2.40
C LEU A 349 -24.87 13.39 1.33
N ARG A 350 -24.63 13.02 0.06
CA ARG A 350 -24.85 13.91 -1.08
C ARG A 350 -26.02 13.43 -1.94
N GLY A 351 -27.23 13.79 -1.53
CA GLY A 351 -28.48 13.34 -2.15
C GLY A 351 -29.15 12.21 -1.37
N HIS A 352 -30.19 11.62 -1.97
CA HIS A 352 -31.00 10.58 -1.33
C HIS A 352 -30.25 9.25 -1.23
N SER A 353 -30.46 8.51 -0.14
CA SER A 353 -29.82 7.20 0.13
C SER A 353 -30.83 6.06 0.28
N ASP A 354 -32.10 6.30 -0.06
CA ASP A 354 -33.27 5.49 0.31
C ASP A 354 -33.23 4.04 -0.20
N THR A 355 -32.36 3.76 -1.17
CA THR A 355 -32.19 2.43 -1.77
C THR A 355 -31.11 1.59 -1.11
N ASN A 356 -30.34 2.15 -0.17
CA ASN A 356 -29.32 1.43 0.58
C ASN A 356 -29.95 0.78 1.83
N ALA A 357 -29.55 -0.44 2.13
CA ALA A 357 -29.98 -1.17 3.32
C ALA A 357 -28.93 -1.02 4.43
N TRP A 358 -29.38 -0.70 5.65
CA TRP A 358 -28.52 -0.53 6.82
C TRP A 358 -28.59 -1.70 7.81
N HIS A 359 -29.11 -2.84 7.33
CA HIS A 359 -29.15 -4.09 8.07
C HIS A 359 -29.27 -5.26 7.09
N THR A 360 -29.05 -6.47 7.59
CA THR A 360 -29.38 -7.73 6.91
C THR A 360 -29.81 -8.76 7.93
N GLY A 361 -30.83 -9.57 7.62
CA GLY A 361 -31.30 -10.64 8.51
C GLY A 361 -31.68 -10.17 9.91
N GLY A 362 -32.28 -8.98 10.04
CA GLY A 362 -32.65 -8.40 11.35
C GLY A 362 -31.47 -7.89 12.19
N ARG A 363 -30.29 -7.71 11.59
CA ARG A 363 -29.09 -7.20 12.28
C ARG A 363 -28.49 -6.02 11.52
N GLY A 364 -28.42 -4.88 12.19
CA GLY A 364 -27.87 -3.62 11.69
C GLY A 364 -26.45 -3.38 12.14
N ASN A 365 -26.10 -2.12 12.40
CA ASN A 365 -24.75 -1.68 12.75
C ASN A 365 -24.68 -1.20 14.20
N TYR A 366 -23.48 -1.19 14.77
CA TYR A 366 -23.22 -0.59 16.08
C TYR A 366 -22.79 0.87 15.92
N TRP A 367 -23.60 1.79 16.43
CA TRP A 367 -23.40 3.25 16.30
C TRP A 367 -22.84 3.93 17.56
N GLY A 368 -22.67 3.15 18.64
CA GLY A 368 -22.31 3.63 19.97
C GLY A 368 -23.43 3.44 21.00
N PRO A 369 -23.15 3.61 22.31
CA PRO A 369 -24.03 3.15 23.38
C PRO A 369 -25.22 4.08 23.69
N ARG A 370 -25.40 5.19 22.97
CA ARG A 370 -26.37 6.22 23.35
C ARG A 370 -27.74 5.96 22.75
N GLY A 371 -28.77 6.00 23.61
CA GLY A 371 -30.17 5.99 23.18
C GLY A 371 -30.66 4.66 22.63
N LEU A 372 -29.93 3.58 22.92
CA LEU A 372 -30.35 2.22 22.60
C LEU A 372 -31.20 1.64 23.74
N LEU A 373 -32.18 0.82 23.37
CA LEU A 373 -33.07 0.10 24.26
C LEU A 373 -33.16 -1.34 23.74
N ASP A 374 -33.01 -2.33 24.61
CA ASP A 374 -33.08 -3.78 24.30
C ASP A 374 -33.95 -4.43 25.38
N LEU A 375 -35.24 -4.55 25.09
CA LEU A 375 -36.29 -5.04 26.00
C LEU A 375 -36.36 -6.56 26.01
N ASP A 376 -36.08 -7.23 24.90
CA ASP A 376 -36.14 -8.69 24.77
C ASP A 376 -34.77 -9.40 24.93
N ALA A 377 -33.70 -8.62 25.08
CA ALA A 377 -32.33 -9.07 25.31
C ALA A 377 -31.72 -9.87 24.15
N ASP A 378 -32.15 -9.61 22.90
CA ASP A 378 -31.61 -10.25 21.70
C ASP A 378 -30.32 -9.59 21.16
N GLY A 379 -29.90 -8.48 21.79
CA GLY A 379 -28.71 -7.72 21.42
C GLY A 379 -28.88 -6.75 20.24
N VAL A 380 -30.12 -6.55 19.80
CA VAL A 380 -30.57 -5.54 18.83
C VAL A 380 -31.46 -4.55 19.57
N SER A 381 -31.38 -3.27 19.21
CA SER A 381 -32.19 -2.26 19.88
C SER A 381 -33.56 -2.08 19.24
N GLU A 382 -34.65 -2.04 20.02
CA GLU A 382 -36.00 -1.77 19.50
C GLU A 382 -36.19 -0.30 19.05
N THR A 383 -35.25 0.57 19.42
CA THR A 383 -35.20 1.94 18.92
C THR A 383 -34.32 2.04 17.67
N PRO A 384 -34.85 2.51 16.51
CA PRO A 384 -34.04 2.70 15.31
C PRO A 384 -32.93 3.74 15.51
N HIS A 385 -31.78 3.51 14.91
CA HIS A 385 -30.75 4.52 14.78
C HIS A 385 -31.02 5.39 13.56
N ARG A 386 -30.91 6.69 13.73
CA ARG A 386 -31.10 7.68 12.66
C ARG A 386 -29.91 8.61 12.60
N THR A 387 -29.42 8.89 11.40
CA THR A 387 -28.41 9.93 11.19
C THR A 387 -28.91 10.92 10.14
N VAL A 388 -29.10 12.16 10.56
CA VAL A 388 -29.47 13.30 9.70
C VAL A 388 -28.20 14.08 9.40
N ASP A 389 -27.92 14.30 8.12
CA ASP A 389 -26.76 15.10 7.72
C ASP A 389 -27.17 16.57 7.53
N LEU A 390 -27.08 17.34 8.62
CA LEU A 390 -27.47 18.74 8.67
C LEU A 390 -26.54 19.66 7.86
N LEU A 391 -25.25 19.37 7.91
CA LEU A 391 -24.20 20.26 7.40
C LEU A 391 -23.71 19.84 6.02
N GLY A 392 -23.85 18.57 5.67
CA GLY A 392 -23.35 18.03 4.41
C GLY A 392 -23.76 18.79 3.15
N PRO A 393 -25.04 19.18 2.98
CA PRO A 393 -25.46 19.99 1.83
C PRO A 393 -24.72 21.32 1.69
N TYR A 394 -24.23 21.89 2.79
CA TYR A 394 -23.54 23.19 2.80
C TYR A 394 -22.02 23.07 2.77
N GLU A 395 -21.46 21.91 3.14
CA GLU A 395 -20.02 21.71 3.26
C GLU A 395 -19.30 21.78 1.91
N GLU A 396 -19.97 21.46 0.79
CA GLU A 396 -19.40 21.60 -0.56
C GLU A 396 -19.21 23.07 -0.95
N ASP A 397 -20.21 23.91 -0.69
CA ASP A 397 -20.17 25.35 -1.00
C ASP A 397 -19.33 26.14 0.01
N PHE A 398 -19.35 25.69 1.28
CA PHE A 398 -18.69 26.35 2.40
C PHE A 398 -17.95 25.33 3.28
N PRO A 399 -16.72 24.94 2.91
CA PRO A 399 -15.93 23.95 3.66
C PRO A 399 -15.73 24.30 5.14
N PHE A 400 -15.75 25.58 5.50
CA PHE A 400 -15.61 26.07 6.87
C PHE A 400 -16.79 25.71 7.77
N VAL A 401 -17.96 25.35 7.22
CA VAL A 401 -19.12 24.89 8.00
C VAL A 401 -18.78 23.62 8.77
N ALA A 402 -17.83 22.81 8.30
CA ALA A 402 -17.32 21.65 9.02
C ALA A 402 -16.74 22.01 10.41
N LEU A 403 -16.33 23.26 10.65
CA LEU A 403 -15.88 23.73 11.97
C LEU A 403 -17.01 23.77 13.01
N LEU A 404 -18.27 23.81 12.57
CA LEU A 404 -19.44 23.78 13.45
C LEU A 404 -19.82 22.35 13.86
N THR A 405 -19.21 21.35 13.24
CA THR A 405 -19.40 19.93 13.60
C THR A 405 -19.01 19.73 15.06
N ARG A 406 -19.90 19.10 15.86
CA ARG A 406 -19.77 18.96 17.33
C ARG A 406 -19.89 20.24 18.15
N SER A 407 -20.31 21.36 17.57
CA SER A 407 -20.73 22.50 18.39
C SER A 407 -21.97 22.13 19.21
N PRO A 408 -22.12 22.63 20.45
CA PRO A 408 -23.26 22.28 21.30
C PRO A 408 -24.62 22.51 20.64
N GLY A 409 -24.74 23.56 19.82
CA GLY A 409 -25.96 23.86 19.06
C GLY A 409 -26.27 22.81 17.99
N ILE A 410 -25.27 22.42 17.18
CA ILE A 410 -25.44 21.39 16.15
C ILE A 410 -25.72 20.02 16.79
N ASP A 411 -25.05 19.68 17.89
CA ASP A 411 -25.29 18.42 18.60
C ASP A 411 -26.73 18.35 19.16
N LEU A 412 -27.22 19.45 19.76
CA LEU A 412 -28.59 19.52 20.26
C LEU A 412 -29.63 19.38 19.15
N VAL A 413 -29.45 20.10 18.04
CA VAL A 413 -30.37 20.03 16.89
C VAL A 413 -30.33 18.64 16.26
N THR A 414 -29.14 18.06 16.06
CA THR A 414 -28.99 16.70 15.54
C THR A 414 -29.73 15.69 16.41
N HIS A 415 -29.55 15.77 17.73
CA HIS A 415 -30.21 14.88 18.69
C HIS A 415 -31.75 14.99 18.65
N ALA A 416 -32.27 16.20 18.44
CA ALA A 416 -33.71 16.40 18.27
C ALA A 416 -34.23 15.79 16.96
N LEU A 417 -33.53 16.02 15.84
CA LEU A 417 -33.92 15.55 14.51
C LEU A 417 -33.78 14.03 14.34
N GLN A 418 -32.89 13.39 15.09
CA GLN A 418 -32.85 11.92 15.15
C GLN A 418 -34.15 11.32 15.71
N ARG A 419 -34.86 12.04 16.59
CA ARG A 419 -36.14 11.57 17.15
C ARG A 419 -37.32 11.94 16.27
N VAL A 420 -37.33 13.17 15.76
CA VAL A 420 -38.38 13.73 14.92
C VAL A 420 -37.75 14.26 13.63
N PRO A 421 -37.51 13.39 12.63
CA PRO A 421 -36.90 13.84 11.38
C PRO A 421 -37.87 14.73 10.60
N PRO A 422 -37.38 15.80 9.95
CA PRO A 422 -38.22 16.65 9.13
C PRO A 422 -38.69 15.86 7.89
N PRO A 423 -39.92 16.10 7.39
CA PRO A 423 -40.38 15.49 6.15
C PRO A 423 -39.41 15.76 4.99
N GLY A 424 -39.01 14.71 4.27
CA GLY A 424 -38.11 14.82 3.11
C GLY A 424 -36.63 15.03 3.44
N ALA A 425 -36.20 14.90 4.70
CA ALA A 425 -34.79 14.98 5.05
C ALA A 425 -33.99 13.79 4.52
N SER A 426 -32.86 14.05 3.85
CA SER A 426 -31.88 13.02 3.53
C SER A 426 -31.26 12.48 4.82
N MET A 427 -31.53 11.23 5.12
CA MET A 427 -31.07 10.59 6.35
C MET A 427 -30.79 9.11 6.14
N ILE A 428 -30.12 8.54 7.12
CA ILE A 428 -29.94 7.09 7.26
C ILE A 428 -30.82 6.60 8.37
N VAL A 429 -31.47 5.47 8.14
CA VAL A 429 -32.25 4.74 9.12
C VAL A 429 -31.70 3.32 9.19
N ASP A 430 -31.27 2.93 10.37
CA ASP A 430 -30.95 1.54 10.71
C ASP A 430 -31.98 1.08 11.73
N ASP A 431 -32.89 0.22 11.31
CA ASP A 431 -33.99 -0.29 12.14
C ASP A 431 -33.55 -1.36 13.14
N TYR A 432 -32.34 -1.90 13.00
CA TYR A 432 -31.84 -3.00 13.83
C TYR A 432 -30.46 -2.67 14.42
N PRO A 433 -30.27 -1.50 15.07
CA PRO A 433 -28.97 -1.12 15.57
C PRO A 433 -28.51 -2.09 16.65
N LEU A 434 -27.24 -2.47 16.60
CA LEU A 434 -26.67 -3.44 17.54
C LEU A 434 -26.40 -2.80 18.89
N MET A 435 -26.63 -3.56 19.97
CA MET A 435 -26.32 -3.14 21.35
C MET A 435 -24.82 -3.14 21.66
N GLN A 436 -24.07 -4.01 20.99
CA GLN A 436 -22.62 -4.19 21.20
C GLN A 436 -21.88 -4.20 19.88
N ALA A 437 -20.64 -3.71 19.91
CA ALA A 437 -19.75 -3.77 18.77
C ALA A 437 -19.36 -5.23 18.46
N PRO A 438 -19.57 -5.73 17.22
CA PRO A 438 -19.29 -7.13 16.85
C PRO A 438 -17.84 -7.61 17.03
N HIS A 439 -16.88 -6.71 17.27
CA HIS A 439 -15.44 -7.01 17.30
C HIS A 439 -14.65 -6.36 18.46
N ASP A 440 -15.30 -5.77 19.48
CA ASP A 440 -14.58 -5.21 20.66
C ASP A 440 -14.25 -6.28 21.75
N THR A 441 -14.30 -7.58 21.41
CA THR A 441 -14.12 -8.68 22.39
C THR A 441 -12.67 -8.96 22.82
N THR A 442 -11.66 -8.21 22.34
CA THR A 442 -10.25 -8.43 22.72
C THR A 442 -9.67 -7.46 23.76
N GLU A 443 -10.38 -6.41 24.20
CA GLU A 443 -9.88 -5.50 25.26
C GLU A 443 -10.62 -5.63 26.61
N GLY A 444 -11.83 -6.17 26.65
CA GLY A 444 -12.63 -6.27 27.89
C GLY A 444 -12.17 -7.36 28.87
N ALA A 445 -11.59 -8.45 28.38
CA ALA A 445 -11.23 -9.60 29.22
C ALA A 445 -9.97 -9.35 30.07
N SER A 446 -8.99 -8.57 29.57
CA SER A 446 -7.77 -8.25 30.32
C SER A 446 -8.02 -7.22 31.42
N VAL A 447 -8.84 -6.20 31.14
CA VAL A 447 -9.17 -5.14 32.11
C VAL A 447 -10.08 -5.66 33.22
N ALA A 448 -11.04 -6.55 32.91
CA ALA A 448 -11.87 -7.20 33.94
C ALA A 448 -11.05 -8.14 34.84
N SER A 449 -10.01 -8.78 34.32
CA SER A 449 -9.10 -9.62 35.12
C SER A 449 -8.19 -8.77 36.04
N ALA A 450 -7.71 -7.62 35.55
CA ALA A 450 -6.90 -6.68 36.33
C ALA A 450 -7.73 -5.94 37.39
N ALA A 451 -8.98 -5.58 37.10
CA ALA A 451 -9.86 -4.95 38.08
C ALA A 451 -10.21 -5.92 39.23
N ARG A 452 -10.36 -7.22 38.95
CA ARG A 452 -10.59 -8.26 39.97
C ARG A 452 -9.35 -8.51 40.84
N SER A 453 -8.14 -8.42 40.30
CA SER A 453 -6.91 -8.56 41.09
C SER A 453 -6.62 -7.34 41.99
N TRP A 454 -7.00 -6.13 41.56
CA TRP A 454 -6.86 -4.92 42.38
C TRP A 454 -7.88 -4.82 43.51
N LEU A 455 -9.14 -5.19 43.29
CA LEU A 455 -10.15 -5.25 44.36
C LEU A 455 -9.83 -6.32 45.41
N GLY A 456 -9.24 -7.45 44.99
CA GLY A 456 -8.74 -8.47 45.91
C GLY A 456 -7.56 -8.01 46.78
N ALA A 457 -6.62 -7.24 46.20
CA ALA A 457 -5.47 -6.72 46.94
C ALA A 457 -5.84 -5.61 47.93
N VAL A 458 -6.76 -4.70 47.57
CA VAL A 458 -7.23 -3.64 48.47
C VAL A 458 -8.10 -4.21 49.60
N GLY A 459 -8.89 -5.25 49.33
CA GLY A 459 -9.64 -5.98 50.36
C GLY A 459 -8.75 -6.67 51.39
N LEU A 460 -7.61 -7.23 50.97
CA LEU A 460 -6.67 -7.92 51.87
C LEU A 460 -5.90 -6.93 52.77
N VAL A 461 -5.52 -5.76 52.24
CA VAL A 461 -4.83 -4.70 53.02
C VAL A 461 -5.79 -4.03 54.02
N GLY A 462 -7.06 -3.86 53.66
CA GLY A 462 -8.09 -3.35 54.57
C GLY A 462 -8.39 -4.29 55.74
N LEU A 463 -8.40 -5.61 55.52
CA LEU A 463 -8.62 -6.61 56.57
C LEU A 463 -7.41 -6.76 57.51
N LEU A 464 -6.18 -6.63 57.01
CA LEU A 464 -4.97 -6.64 57.84
C LEU A 464 -4.80 -5.34 58.67
N GLY A 465 -5.24 -4.20 58.14
CA GLY A 465 -5.26 -2.92 58.87
C GLY A 465 -6.26 -2.89 60.03
N LEU A 466 -7.42 -3.53 59.87
CA LEU A 466 -8.44 -3.61 60.93
C LEU A 466 -8.02 -4.56 62.07
N ALA A 467 -7.27 -5.63 61.77
CA ALA A 467 -6.76 -6.55 62.78
C ALA A 467 -5.69 -5.92 63.68
N PHE A 468 -4.92 -4.95 63.17
CA PHE A 468 -3.89 -4.24 63.95
C PHE A 468 -4.47 -3.17 64.89
N LEU A 469 -5.66 -2.64 64.59
CA LEU A 469 -6.34 -1.64 65.41
C LEU A 469 -7.15 -2.24 66.59
N LEU A 470 -7.39 -3.54 66.58
CA LEU A 470 -8.13 -4.26 67.64
C LEU A 470 -7.23 -4.91 68.71
N ILE A 471 -5.91 -4.87 68.54
CA ILE A 471 -4.94 -5.34 69.55
C ILE A 471 -4.41 -4.13 70.33
N ARG A 472 -5.23 -3.60 71.27
CA ARG A 472 -4.71 -2.73 72.33
C ARG A 472 -4.15 -3.61 73.46
N PRO A 473 -2.90 -3.41 73.92
CA PRO A 473 -2.42 -4.10 75.10
C PRO A 473 -3.14 -3.55 76.34
N ALA A 474 -3.76 -4.44 77.11
CA ALA A 474 -4.16 -4.13 78.47
C ALA A 474 -2.91 -3.80 79.29
N ARG A 475 -2.89 -2.65 79.96
CA ARG A 475 -1.96 -2.40 81.05
C ARG A 475 -2.71 -1.80 82.23
N SER A 476 -2.52 -2.50 83.35
CA SER A 476 -2.71 -2.15 84.75
C SER A 476 -2.13 -0.79 85.13
#